data_AF-A0ABD2XZJ5-F1
#
_entry.id   AF-A0ABD2XZJ5-F1
#
_cell.length_a   1.000
_cell.length_b   1.000
_cell.length_c   1.000
_cell.angle_alpha   90.00
_cell.angle_beta   90.00
_cell.angle_gamma   90.00
#
_symmetry.space_group_name_H-M   'P 1'
#
loop_
_entity.id
_entity.type
_entity.pdbx_description
1 polymer ?
#
loop_
_entity_poly.entity_id
_entity_poly.type
_entity_poly.pdbx_seq_one_letter_code
_entity_poly.pdbx_strand_id
1 'polypeptide(L)'
;MQTELYIEDWIGLKSLDDAGRVKYITVPGNHLGISKPDMKKYVVPYLEDDTSKREMQTLERRQDAASAEIITAGSSSYYSFPSYIQSFFEELLGITQDEPVLRS
;
A
#
# COMPACT_ATOMS: atom_id res chain seq x y z
N MET A 1 -15.58 -15.46 21.95
CA MET A 1 -15.22 -14.88 23.27
C MET A 1 -14.64 -13.50 23.00
N GLN A 2 -15.10 -12.46 23.70
CA GLN A 2 -14.56 -11.09 23.59
C GLN A 2 -13.64 -10.84 24.80
N THR A 3 -12.59 -10.05 24.62
CA THR A 3 -11.62 -9.71 25.68
C THR A 3 -12.05 -8.45 26.43
N GLU A 4 -11.60 -8.27 27.68
CA GLU A 4 -11.82 -7.04 28.44
C GLU A 4 -11.30 -5.81 27.67
N LEU A 5 -10.12 -5.92 27.05
CA LEU A 5 -9.54 -4.89 26.17
C LEU A 5 -10.52 -4.36 25.12
N TYR A 6 -11.31 -5.24 24.51
CA TYR A 6 -12.31 -4.88 23.50
C TYR A 6 -13.61 -4.38 24.13
N ILE A 7 -14.10 -5.06 25.17
CA ILE A 7 -15.37 -4.73 25.83
C ILE A 7 -15.32 -3.34 26.45
N GLU A 8 -14.23 -3.03 27.16
CA GLU A 8 -14.00 -1.75 27.84
C GLU A 8 -13.32 -0.71 26.94
N ASP A 9 -13.01 -1.07 25.70
CA ASP A 9 -12.48 -0.19 24.65
C ASP A 9 -11.21 0.60 25.03
N TRP A 10 -10.29 -0.01 25.77
CA TRP A 10 -9.11 0.66 26.35
C TRP A 10 -8.23 1.42 25.34
N ILE A 11 -8.18 0.92 24.11
CA ILE A 11 -7.37 1.50 23.02
C ILE A 11 -8.23 2.02 21.85
N GLY A 12 -9.55 2.05 22.01
CA GLY A 12 -10.47 2.44 20.94
C GLY A 12 -10.70 1.37 19.86
N LEU A 13 -10.28 0.11 20.08
CA LEU A 13 -10.43 -0.96 19.09
C LEU A 13 -11.90 -1.23 18.75
N LYS A 14 -12.78 -1.25 19.75
CA LYS A 14 -14.22 -1.45 19.53
C LYS A 14 -14.83 -0.25 18.80
N SER A 15 -14.48 0.96 19.20
CA SER A 15 -14.92 2.17 18.48
C SER A 15 -14.48 2.19 17.01
N LEU A 16 -13.26 1.74 16.70
CA LEU A 16 -12.77 1.62 15.34
C LEU A 16 -13.49 0.52 14.55
N ASP A 17 -13.76 -0.62 15.19
CA ASP A 17 -14.48 -1.75 14.61
C ASP A 17 -15.94 -1.37 14.30
N ASP A 18 -16.65 -0.78 15.26
CA ASP A 18 -18.02 -0.27 15.12
C ASP A 18 -18.13 0.80 14.02
N ALA A 19 -17.10 1.64 13.86
CA ALA A 19 -17.00 2.63 12.79
C ALA A 19 -16.60 2.04 11.42
N GLY A 20 -16.38 0.72 11.31
CA GLY A 20 -15.98 0.04 10.08
C GLY A 20 -14.55 0.31 9.63
N ARG A 21 -13.70 0.82 10.54
CA ARG A 21 -12.29 1.17 10.29
C ARG A 21 -11.32 0.02 10.53
N VAL A 22 -11.81 -1.12 11.04
CA VAL A 22 -11.04 -2.36 11.18
C VAL A 22 -11.41 -3.33 10.07
N LYS A 23 -10.42 -4.03 9.51
CA LYS A 23 -10.61 -5.09 8.50
C LYS A 23 -9.89 -6.34 8.94
N TYR A 24 -10.63 -7.45 9.06
CA TYR A 24 -10.09 -8.77 9.39
C TYR A 24 -9.94 -9.57 8.10
N ILE A 25 -8.70 -9.93 7.78
CA ILE A 25 -8.37 -10.67 6.55
C ILE A 25 -7.58 -11.90 6.94
N THR A 26 -8.04 -13.06 6.47
CA THR A 26 -7.35 -14.34 6.67
C THR A 26 -6.80 -14.82 5.34
N VAL A 27 -5.51 -15.15 5.32
CA VAL A 27 -4.79 -15.64 4.15
C VAL A 27 -4.06 -16.93 4.53
N PRO A 28 -3.93 -17.90 3.61
CA PRO A 28 -3.16 -19.11 3.85
C PRO A 28 -1.67 -18.77 3.94
N GLY A 29 -0.93 -19.47 4.81
CA GLY A 29 0.51 -19.26 4.98
C GLY A 29 0.97 -19.56 6.40
N ASN A 30 2.28 -19.61 6.60
CA ASN A 30 2.86 -19.63 7.95
C ASN A 30 2.96 -18.20 8.51
N HIS A 31 3.44 -18.03 9.74
CA HIS A 31 3.72 -16.72 10.32
C HIS A 31 4.58 -15.87 9.37
N LEU A 32 4.07 -14.70 8.97
CA LEU A 32 4.67 -13.76 8.00
C LEU A 32 4.80 -14.30 6.56
N GLY A 33 4.24 -15.47 6.26
CA GLY A 33 4.24 -16.09 4.93
C GLY A 33 3.05 -15.68 4.07
N ILE A 34 2.83 -14.38 3.88
CA ILE A 34 1.75 -13.88 3.02
C ILE A 34 2.21 -13.92 1.56
N SER A 35 1.37 -14.47 0.68
CA SER A 35 1.70 -14.56 -0.75
C SER A 35 1.70 -13.19 -1.43
N LYS A 36 2.56 -12.98 -2.45
CA LYS A 36 2.54 -11.77 -3.28
C LYS A 36 1.14 -11.43 -3.84
N PRO A 37 0.35 -12.36 -4.40
CA PRO A 37 -0.99 -12.02 -4.90
C PRO A 37 -1.95 -11.59 -3.76
N ASP A 38 -1.85 -12.17 -2.57
CA ASP A 38 -2.66 -11.74 -1.43
C ASP A 38 -2.26 -10.35 -0.94
N MET A 39 -0.96 -10.02 -0.92
CA MET A 39 -0.49 -8.67 -0.59
C MET A 39 -1.00 -7.63 -1.61
N LYS A 40 -0.91 -7.94 -2.90
CA LYS A 40 -1.47 -7.08 -3.96
C LYS A 40 -2.98 -6.87 -3.79
N LYS A 41 -3.71 -7.90 -3.38
CA LYS A 41 -5.16 -7.83 -3.20
C LYS A 41 -5.58 -7.06 -1.95
N TYR A 42 -4.89 -7.25 -0.83
CA TYR A 42 -5.38 -6.82 0.48
C TYR A 42 -4.57 -5.70 1.13
N VAL A 43 -3.31 -5.50 0.74
CA VAL A 43 -2.41 -4.51 1.36
C VAL A 43 -2.25 -3.29 0.45
N VAL A 44 -1.96 -3.51 -0.84
CA VAL A 44 -1.70 -2.44 -1.82
C VAL A 44 -2.79 -1.36 -1.87
N PRO A 45 -4.10 -1.66 -1.79
CA PRO A 45 -5.14 -0.62 -1.80
C PRO A 45 -5.06 0.41 -0.66
N TYR A 46 -4.28 0.13 0.39
CA TYR A 46 -4.04 1.04 1.51
C TYR A 46 -2.71 1.80 1.42
N LEU A 47 -1.89 1.50 0.41
CA LEU A 47 -0.61 2.15 0.15
C LEU A 47 -0.69 3.15 -1.01
N GLU A 48 -1.67 2.97 -1.91
CA GLU A 48 -1.95 3.92 -2.97
C GLU A 48 -2.59 5.18 -2.40
N ASP A 49 -1.94 6.35 -2.58
CA ASP A 49 -2.52 7.62 -2.18
C ASP A 49 -3.80 7.92 -2.96
N ASP A 50 -4.82 8.45 -2.29
CA ASP A 50 -6.09 8.88 -2.93
C ASP A 50 -5.91 10.00 -3.97
N THR A 51 -4.73 10.63 -4.03
CA THR A 51 -4.34 11.59 -5.07
C THR A 51 -4.26 10.93 -6.45
N SER A 52 -3.79 9.68 -6.53
CA SER A 52 -3.71 8.89 -7.77
C SER A 52 -5.07 8.59 -8.39
N LYS A 53 -6.13 8.46 -7.57
CA LYS A 53 -7.51 8.25 -8.03
C LYS A 53 -8.13 9.52 -8.63
N ARG A 54 -7.73 10.71 -8.18
CA ARG A 54 -8.22 12.00 -8.71
C ARG A 54 -7.52 12.42 -9.99
N GLU A 55 -6.27 11.99 -10.19
CA GLU A 55 -5.53 12.26 -11.42
C GLU A 55 -6.05 11.45 -12.60
N MET A 56 -6.63 10.25 -12.40
CA MET A 56 -7.27 9.49 -13.49
C MET A 56 -8.54 10.17 -14.04
N GLN A 57 -9.17 11.07 -13.29
CA GLN A 57 -10.26 11.93 -13.80
C GLN A 57 -9.74 13.21 -14.48
N THR A 58 -8.48 13.59 -14.26
CA THR A 58 -7.89 14.84 -14.79
C THR A 58 -6.90 14.59 -15.95
N LEU A 59 -6.38 13.37 -16.10
CA LEU A 59 -5.41 12.98 -17.13
C LEU A 59 -6.01 12.68 -18.51
N GLU A 60 -7.32 12.86 -18.72
CA GLU A 60 -7.85 13.04 -20.09
C GLU A 60 -7.38 14.37 -20.73
N ARG A 61 -6.67 15.26 -20.02
CA ARG A 61 -6.33 16.58 -20.57
C ARG A 61 -4.86 16.95 -20.70
N ARG A 62 -3.87 16.28 -20.11
CA ARG A 62 -2.46 16.66 -20.32
C ARG A 62 -1.52 15.46 -20.28
N GLN A 63 -1.15 15.00 -21.47
CA GLN A 63 0.09 14.28 -21.69
C GLN A 63 1.21 15.32 -21.71
N ASP A 64 2.01 15.42 -20.66
CA ASP A 64 3.37 15.96 -20.74
C ASP A 64 4.19 15.35 -19.60
N ALA A 65 5.30 14.74 -19.98
CA ALA A 65 6.14 13.86 -19.18
C ALA A 65 6.87 14.59 -18.03
N ALA A 66 6.40 14.40 -16.80
CA ALA A 66 7.17 14.73 -15.58
C ALA A 66 6.68 14.02 -14.30
N SER A 67 5.93 12.91 -14.38
CA SER A 67 5.24 12.31 -13.22
C SER A 67 5.84 10.98 -12.76
N ALA A 68 7.17 10.88 -12.72
CA ALA A 68 7.87 9.77 -12.06
C ALA A 68 8.62 10.19 -10.79
N GLU A 69 8.48 11.45 -10.37
CA GLU A 69 8.77 11.85 -9.00
C GLU A 69 7.47 11.77 -8.19
N ILE A 70 7.58 11.43 -6.91
CA ILE A 70 6.49 11.34 -5.90
C ILE A 70 5.93 9.92 -5.72
N ILE A 71 6.69 9.01 -5.12
CA ILE A 71 6.13 8.02 -4.15
C ILE A 71 7.07 7.81 -2.94
N THR A 72 8.39 7.96 -3.07
CA THR A 72 9.33 7.57 -1.99
C THR A 72 9.89 8.69 -1.10
N ALA A 73 9.26 9.87 -1.07
CA ALA A 73 9.71 11.00 -0.24
C ALA A 73 8.91 11.17 1.07
N GLY A 74 8.19 10.13 1.52
CA GLY A 74 7.53 10.08 2.82
C GLY A 74 8.44 9.63 3.97
N SER A 75 9.70 9.28 3.71
CA SER A 75 10.65 8.98 4.79
C SER A 75 10.96 10.25 5.56
N SER A 76 10.42 10.34 6.77
CA SER A 76 11.05 11.09 7.86
C SER A 76 12.56 10.87 7.78
N SER A 77 13.33 11.96 7.76
CA SER A 77 14.77 11.99 7.49
C SER A 77 15.63 11.11 8.42
N TYR A 78 15.02 10.50 9.44
CA TYR A 78 15.65 9.67 10.44
C TYR A 78 15.73 8.17 10.13
N TYR A 79 14.89 7.63 9.23
CA TYR A 79 14.91 6.20 8.90
C TYR A 79 14.76 5.97 7.39
N SER A 80 15.84 5.45 6.78
CA SER A 80 15.83 4.93 5.42
C SER A 80 15.59 3.44 5.44
N PHE A 81 14.68 2.95 4.61
CA PHE A 81 14.47 1.52 4.43
C PHE A 81 15.71 0.89 3.75
N PRO A 82 16.18 -0.29 4.18
CA PRO A 82 17.14 -1.07 3.43
C PRO A 82 16.69 -1.29 1.98
N SER A 83 17.63 -1.35 1.03
CA SER A 83 17.36 -1.43 -0.41
C SER A 83 16.46 -2.60 -0.81
N TYR A 84 16.57 -3.75 -0.13
CA TYR A 84 15.72 -4.92 -0.39
C TYR A 84 14.26 -4.71 0.00
N ILE A 85 13.98 -3.81 0.95
CA ILE A 85 12.60 -3.44 1.32
C ILE A 85 12.06 -2.46 0.29
N GLN A 86 12.87 -1.51 -0.18
CA GLN A 86 12.47 -0.58 -1.22
C GLN A 86 12.09 -1.31 -2.52
N SER A 87 12.97 -2.19 -3.02
CA SER A 87 12.71 -2.94 -4.25
C SER A 87 11.48 -3.85 -4.14
N PHE A 88 11.24 -4.41 -2.95
CA PHE A 88 10.05 -5.19 -2.67
C PHE A 88 8.76 -4.37 -2.84
N PHE A 89 8.71 -3.16 -2.28
CA PHE A 89 7.53 -2.29 -2.43
C PHE A 89 7.36 -1.77 -3.86
N GLU A 90 8.46 -1.47 -4.56
CA GLU A 90 8.41 -1.09 -5.97
C GLU A 90 7.86 -2.22 -6.86
N GLU A 91 8.28 -3.47 -6.63
CA GLU A 91 7.76 -4.67 -7.32
C GLU A 91 6.28 -4.90 -6.99
N LEU A 92 5.91 -4.70 -5.72
CA LEU A 92 4.55 -4.90 -5.24
C LEU A 92 3.58 -3.91 -5.89
N LEU A 93 4.01 -2.65 -6.03
CA LEU A 93 3.25 -1.55 -6.62
C LEU A 93 3.36 -1.47 -8.16
N GLY A 94 4.26 -2.24 -8.78
CA GLY A 94 4.46 -2.21 -10.23
C GLY A 94 5.13 -0.92 -10.74
N ILE A 95 5.96 -0.28 -9.92
CA ILE A 95 6.65 0.99 -10.24
C ILE A 95 7.90 0.76 -11.11
N THR A 96 8.35 -0.49 -11.27
CA THR A 96 9.52 -0.83 -12.09
C THR A 96 9.27 -0.51 -13.57
N GLN A 97 10.12 0.34 -14.16
CA GLN A 97 10.10 0.68 -15.58
C GLN A 97 10.22 -0.58 -16.45
N ASP A 98 9.25 -0.81 -17.32
CA ASP A 98 9.43 -1.70 -18.47
C ASP A 98 10.54 -1.14 -19.35
N GLU A 99 11.62 -1.92 -19.50
CA GLU A 99 12.65 -1.72 -20.52
C GLU A 99 11.98 -1.64 -21.91
N PRO A 100 12.18 -0.57 -22.70
CA PRO A 100 11.70 -0.55 -24.06
C PRO A 100 12.49 -1.57 -24.86
N VAL A 101 11.85 -2.71 -25.17
CA VAL A 101 12.35 -3.69 -26.13
C VAL A 101 12.57 -2.99 -27.47
N LEU A 102 13.80 -2.54 -27.71
CA LEU A 102 14.25 -2.05 -29.01
C LEU A 102 14.21 -3.22 -29.99
N ARG A 103 13.16 -3.25 -30.81
CA ARG A 103 13.16 -3.99 -32.07
C ARG A 103 13.95 -3.18 -33.09
N SER A 104 15.08 -3.72 -33.53
CA SER A 104 15.73 -3.39 -34.80
C SER A 104 15.99 -4.68 -35.56
#